data_AF-A0A1E7Q7A9-F1
#
_entry.id   AF-A0A1E7Q7A9-F1
#
_cell.length_a   1.000
_cell.length_b   1.000
_cell.length_c   1.000
_cell.angle_alpha   90.00
_cell.angle_beta   90.00
_cell.angle_gamma   90.00
#
_symmetry.space_group_name_H-M   'P 1'
#
loop_
_entity.id
_entity.type
_entity.pdbx_description
1 polymer ?
#
loop_
_entity_poly.entity_id
_entity_poly.type
_entity_poly.pdbx_seq_one_letter_code
_entity_poly.pdbx_strand_id
1 'polypeptide(L)' 'MSNVMDTIKIRDNKIDFKLAMILAFVLVAISFFAVGFLYAQAPHTLVAIKLLAIFGAINAFVVYYLCKKLSNILNT' A
#
# COMPACT_ATOMS: atom_id res chain seq x y z
N MET A 1 8.08 -19.94 -30.46
CA MET A 1 7.84 -20.56 -29.14
C MET A 1 7.88 -19.53 -27.98
N SER A 2 7.45 -18.27 -28.19
CA SER A 2 7.54 -17.20 -27.17
C SER A 2 6.21 -16.88 -26.45
N ASN A 3 5.06 -17.25 -27.02
CA ASN A 3 3.75 -16.86 -26.51
C ASN A 3 3.42 -17.38 -25.08
N VAL A 4 3.96 -18.55 -24.70
CA VAL A 4 3.67 -19.16 -23.39
C VAL A 4 4.49 -18.51 -22.27
N MET A 5 5.72 -18.07 -22.56
CA MET A 5 6.60 -17.45 -21.57
C MET A 5 6.14 -16.03 -21.21
N ASP A 6 5.68 -15.27 -22.21
CA ASP A 6 5.15 -13.91 -22.02
C ASP A 6 3.83 -13.92 -21.23
N THR A 7 2.94 -14.88 -21.51
CA THR A 7 1.68 -15.05 -20.77
C THR A 7 1.89 -15.45 -19.31
N ILE A 8 2.90 -16.26 -19.00
CA ILE A 8 3.27 -16.61 -17.61
C ILE A 8 3.80 -15.38 -16.86
N LYS A 9 4.69 -14.58 -17.46
CA LYS A 9 5.22 -13.35 -16.85
C LYS A 9 4.14 -12.32 -16.52
N ILE A 10 3.19 -12.12 -17.43
CA ILE A 10 2.06 -11.19 -17.22
C ILE A 10 1.18 -11.67 -16.05
N ARG A 11 0.97 -12.99 -15.94
CA ARG A 11 0.17 -13.58 -14.87
C ARG A 11 0.85 -13.44 -13.50
N ASP A 12 2.16 -13.68 -13.42
CA ASP A 12 2.94 -13.50 -12.19
C ASP A 12 2.93 -12.03 -11.73
N ASN A 13 3.21 -11.10 -12.64
CA ASN A 13 3.16 -9.66 -12.33
C ASN A 13 1.78 -9.22 -11.82
N LYS A 14 0.69 -9.81 -12.33
CA LYS A 14 -0.67 -9.52 -11.89
C LYS A 14 -0.96 -10.07 -10.49
N ILE A 15 -0.44 -11.24 -10.15
CA ILE A 15 -0.56 -11.84 -8.81
C ILE A 15 0.25 -11.02 -7.80
N ASP A 16 1.49 -10.66 -8.13
CA ASP A 16 2.35 -9.81 -7.30
C ASP A 16 1.74 -8.44 -7.07
N PHE A 17 1.10 -7.88 -8.10
CA PHE A 17 0.40 -6.61 -7.97
C PHE A 17 -0.82 -6.72 -7.05
N LYS A 18 -1.61 -7.79 -7.15
CA LYS A 18 -2.75 -8.05 -6.26
C LYS A 18 -2.29 -8.21 -4.81
N LEU A 19 -1.21 -8.96 -4.58
CA LEU A 19 -0.60 -9.11 -3.26
C LEU A 19 -0.09 -7.78 -2.70
N ALA A 20 0.58 -6.97 -3.52
CA ALA A 20 1.03 -5.64 -3.12
C ALA A 20 -0.15 -4.74 -2.72
N MET A 21 -1.28 -4.81 -3.42
CA MET A 21 -2.48 -4.03 -3.10
C MET A 21 -3.09 -4.46 -1.77
N ILE A 22 -3.17 -5.76 -1.52
CA ILE A 22 -3.63 -6.31 -0.23
C ILE A 22 -2.69 -5.84 0.89
N LEU A 23 -1.37 -5.92 0.66
CA LEU A 23 -0.37 -5.51 1.64
C LEU A 23 -0.46 -4.02 1.96
N ALA A 24 -0.67 -3.17 0.95
CA ALA A 24 -0.87 -1.73 1.13
C ALA A 24 -2.14 -1.43 1.95
N PHE A 25 -3.25 -2.12 1.67
CA PHE A 25 -4.49 -1.97 2.42
C PHE A 25 -4.33 -2.39 3.89
N VAL A 26 -3.66 -3.52 4.14
CA VAL A 26 -3.36 -4.00 5.50
C VAL A 26 -2.46 -3.00 6.24
N LEU A 27 -1.45 -2.43 5.57
CA LEU A 27 -0.57 -1.44 6.16
C LEU A 27 -1.33 -0.16 6.59
N VAL A 28 -2.26 0.31 5.75
CA VAL A 28 -3.16 1.42 6.08
C VAL A 28 -3.99 1.09 7.31
N ALA A 29 -4.64 -0.08 7.34
CA ALA A 29 -5.50 -0.48 8.45
C ALA A 29 -4.75 -0.57 9.78
N ILE A 30 -3.56 -1.18 9.79
CA ILE A 30 -2.70 -1.28 10.98
C ILE A 30 -2.24 0.11 11.44
N SER A 31 -1.91 1.01 10.51
CA SER A 31 -1.50 2.37 10.82
C SER A 31 -2.60 3.15 11.54
N PHE A 32 -3.84 3.11 11.01
CA PHE A 32 -4.99 3.75 11.65
C PHE A 32 -5.33 3.13 13.00
N PHE A 33 -5.23 1.80 13.12
CA PHE A 33 -5.44 1.09 14.38
C PHE A 33 -4.41 1.49 15.44
N ALA A 34 -3.12 1.56 15.09
CA ALA A 34 -2.05 1.97 16.00
C ALA A 34 -2.23 3.42 16.49
N VAL A 35 -2.61 4.33 15.60
CA VAL A 35 -2.90 5.73 15.96
C VAL A 35 -4.11 5.81 16.88
N GLY A 36 -5.19 5.08 16.59
CA GLY A 36 -6.40 5.03 17.43
C GLY A 36 -6.13 4.42 18.81
N PHE A 37 -5.33 3.36 18.87
CA PHE A 37 -4.92 2.72 20.12
C PHE A 37 -4.08 3.65 21.00
N LEU A 38 -3.08 4.32 20.43
CA LEU A 38 -2.27 5.31 21.14
C LEU A 38 -3.10 6.48 21.65
N TYR A 39 -4.06 6.94 20.85
CA TYR A 39 -4.98 8.03 21.25
C TYR A 39 -5.88 7.62 22.42
N ALA A 40 -6.35 6.37 22.46
CA ALA A 40 -7.16 5.85 23.56
C ALA A 40 -6.37 5.71 24.88
N GLN A 41 -5.06 5.43 24.80
CA GLN A 41 -4.22 5.21 25.98
C GLN A 41 -3.67 6.51 26.59
N ALA A 42 -3.30 7.49 25.76
CA ALA A 42 -2.82 8.79 26.21
C ALA A 42 -3.28 9.89 25.22
N PRO A 43 -4.25 10.74 25.59
CA PRO A 43 -4.83 11.75 24.69
C PRO A 43 -3.89 12.95 24.51
N HIS A 44 -2.67 12.71 24.01
CA HIS A 44 -1.77 13.75 23.53
C HIS A 44 -2.04 14.00 22.06
N THR A 45 -3.00 14.90 21.80
CA THR A 45 -3.48 15.26 20.45
C THR A 45 -2.35 15.65 19.51
N LEU A 46 -1.32 16.36 20.00
CA LEU A 46 -0.13 16.75 19.25
C LEU A 46 0.70 15.56 18.74
N VAL A 47 0.82 14.49 19.53
CA VAL A 47 1.56 13.27 19.16
C VAL A 47 0.75 12.48 18.14
N ALA A 48 -0.57 12.37 18.33
CA ALA A 48 -1.46 11.71 17.39
C ALA A 48 -1.47 12.37 16.02
N ILE A 49 -1.51 13.71 15.94
CA ILE A 49 -1.45 14.46 14.67
C ILE A 49 -0.13 14.20 13.93
N LYS A 50 1.00 14.19 14.64
CA LYS A 50 2.31 13.91 14.05
C LYS A 50 2.39 12.48 13.50
N LEU A 51 1.91 11.49 14.27
CA LEU A 51 1.86 10.11 13.78
C LEU A 51 0.94 9.98 12.56
N LEU A 52 -0.25 10.59 12.61
CA LEU A 52 -1.21 10.55 11.51
C LEU A 52 -0.60 11.14 10.23
N ALA A 53 0.14 12.25 10.33
CA ALA A 53 0.82 12.87 9.21
C ALA A 53 1.91 11.95 8.61
N ILE A 54 2.72 11.31 9.46
CA ILE A 54 3.80 10.41 9.02
C ILE A 54 3.21 9.15 8.35
N PHE A 55 2.28 8.47 9.02
CA PHE A 55 1.61 7.28 8.47
C PHE A 55 0.79 7.62 7.23
N GLY A 56 0.14 8.78 7.20
CA GLY A 56 -0.56 9.29 6.03
C GLY A 56 0.36 9.49 4.83
N ALA A 57 1.53 10.12 5.03
CA ALA A 57 2.51 10.32 3.96
C ALA A 57 3.09 8.99 3.43
N ILE A 58 3.42 8.06 4.33
CA ILE A 58 3.90 6.72 3.94
C ILE A 58 2.83 5.99 3.12
N ASN A 59 1.58 6.00 3.58
CA ASN A 59 0.48 5.35 2.88
C ASN A 59 0.21 6.00 1.51
N ALA A 60 0.24 7.34 1.42
CA ALA A 60 0.08 8.05 0.15
C ALA A 60 1.20 7.69 -0.85
N PHE A 61 2.44 7.59 -0.38
CA PHE A 61 3.57 7.15 -1.21
C PHE A 61 3.41 5.72 -1.71
N VAL A 62 3.00 4.79 -0.83
CA VAL A 62 2.75 3.39 -1.20
C VAL A 62 1.62 3.30 -2.23
N VAL A 63 0.50 4.00 -2.01
CA VAL A 63 -0.61 4.05 -2.97
C VAL A 63 -0.17 4.61 -4.32
N TYR A 64 0.60 5.71 -4.32
CA TYR A 64 1.16 6.29 -5.55
C TYR A 64 2.06 5.29 -6.29
N TYR A 65 2.94 4.59 -5.57
CA TYR A 65 3.80 3.56 -6.15
C TYR A 65 3.00 2.42 -6.77
N LEU A 66 1.94 1.96 -6.10
CA LEU A 66 1.03 0.95 -6.65
C LEU A 66 0.30 1.44 -7.90
N CYS A 67 -0.26 2.65 -7.88
CA CYS A 67 -0.92 3.23 -9.05
C CYS A 67 0.03 3.34 -10.25
N LYS A 68 1.27 3.79 -10.01
CA LYS A 68 2.30 3.87 -11.05
C LYS A 68 2.67 2.49 -11.59
N LYS A 69 2.84 1.49 -10.72
CA LYS A 69 3.12 0.10 -11.12
C LYS A 69 1.96 -0.50 -11.92
N LEU A 70 0.71 -0.20 -11.54
CA LEU A 70 -0.50 -0.54 -12.29
C LEU A 70 -0.50 0.04 -13.69
N SER A 71 -0.23 1.34 -13.81
CA SER A 71 -0.22 2.01 -15.11
C SER A 71 0.84 1.44 -16.04
N ASN A 72 2.02 1.04 -15.52
CA ASN A 72 3.03 0.35 -16.32
C ASN A 72 2.59 -1.04 -16.77
N ILE A 73 1.91 -1.80 -15.90
CA ILE A 73 1.39 -3.13 -16.24
C ILE A 73 0.23 -3.04 -17.24
N LEU A 74 -0.62 -2.02 -17.15
CA LEU A 74 -1.79 -1.85 -18.02
C LEU A 74 -1.43 -1.31 -19.42
N ASN A 75 -0.34 -0.54 -19.53
CA ASN A 75 0.15 0.04 -20.79
C ASN A 75 1.17 -0.87 -21.53
N THR A 76 1.42 -2.08 -21.03
CA THR A 76 2.23 -3.12 -21.71
C THR A 76 1.29 -4.16 -22.30
#